data_AF-A0A9W7CX93-F1
#
_entry.id   AF-A0A9W7CX93-F1
#
_cell.length_a   1.000
_cell.length_b   1.000
_cell.length_c   1.000
_cell.angle_alpha   90.00
_cell.angle_beta   90.00
_cell.angle_gamma   90.00
#
_symmetry.space_group_name_H-M   'P 1'
#
loop_
_entity.id
_entity.type
_entity.pdbx_description
1 polymer ?
#
loop_
_entity_poly.entity_id
_entity_poly.type
_entity_poly.pdbx_seq_one_letter_code
_entity_poly.pdbx_strand_id
1 'polypeptide(L)'
;MDVSGGQREVKLDSGARYTVSGPDWAAWGDKSDASAPIDRVEGIGGFLLDVLGLWTFDKINVFEQTVKATACIVEGCTSEFLLGVDFLREHQTTMDFAKNEVRYEEDGKMVVIPFCAFVNHGKSKVAPVRMTHRSRFARSTVTPMEISVAGADGEKGIFVPMKSYDSVLLVTTVTEAQNGKA
;
A
#
# COMPACT_ATOMS: atom_id res chain seq x y z
N MET A 1 2.70 1.17 4.27
CA MET A 1 1.36 1.02 4.87
C MET A 1 1.55 1.14 6.37
N ASP A 2 0.65 1.83 7.07
CA ASP A 2 0.67 1.84 8.53
C ASP A 2 0.07 0.54 9.06
N VAL A 3 0.83 -0.16 9.89
CA VAL A 3 0.44 -1.39 10.58
C VAL A 3 0.80 -1.22 12.04
N SER A 4 -0.20 -1.27 12.93
CA SER A 4 0.00 -1.09 14.38
C SER A 4 0.79 0.19 14.75
N GLY A 5 0.58 1.30 14.03
CA GLY A 5 1.20 2.60 14.30
C GLY A 5 2.61 2.78 13.72
N GLY A 6 2.99 1.98 12.72
CA GLY A 6 4.29 2.09 12.07
C GLY A 6 4.25 1.79 10.58
N GLN A 7 5.06 2.51 9.79
CA GLN A 7 5.18 2.28 8.35
C GLN A 7 5.93 0.98 8.06
N ARG A 8 5.30 0.12 7.26
CA ARG A 8 5.87 -1.14 6.77
C ARG A 8 5.60 -1.31 5.28
N GLU A 9 6.56 -1.94 4.61
CA GLU A 9 6.46 -2.28 3.19
C GLU A 9 5.54 -3.49 3.01
N VAL A 10 4.65 -3.40 2.02
CA VAL A 10 3.76 -4.48 1.61
C VAL A 10 3.87 -4.58 0.10
N LYS A 11 4.14 -5.78 -0.41
CA LYS A 11 4.35 -6.03 -1.83
C LYS A 11 3.10 -6.67 -2.44
N LEU A 12 2.74 -6.23 -3.63
CA LEU A 12 1.70 -6.88 -4.44
C LEU A 12 2.40 -7.95 -5.29
N ASP A 13 2.03 -9.21 -5.10
CA ASP A 13 2.71 -10.33 -5.76
C ASP A 13 1.70 -11.25 -6.45
N SER A 14 1.54 -11.04 -7.76
CA SER A 14 0.74 -11.92 -8.62
C SER A 14 1.36 -13.30 -8.85
N GLY A 15 2.62 -13.52 -8.46
CA GLY A 15 3.29 -14.82 -8.50
C GLY A 15 3.05 -15.65 -7.24
N ALA A 16 2.69 -15.02 -6.11
CA ALA A 16 2.33 -15.71 -4.88
C ALA A 16 0.86 -16.15 -4.93
N ARG A 17 0.60 -17.47 -4.83
CA ARG A 17 -0.78 -18.00 -4.81
C ARG A 17 -1.57 -17.53 -3.58
N TYR A 18 -0.89 -17.44 -2.45
CA TYR A 18 -1.45 -17.03 -1.16
C TYR A 18 -0.72 -15.81 -0.65
N THR A 19 -1.43 -15.03 0.18
CA THR A 19 -0.85 -13.94 0.93
C THR A 19 0.03 -14.54 2.01
N VAL A 20 1.31 -14.20 2.00
CA VAL A 20 2.34 -14.78 2.87
C VAL A 20 3.15 -13.69 3.53
N SER A 21 3.67 -14.00 4.72
CA SER A 21 4.52 -13.08 5.46
C SER A 21 5.52 -13.83 6.33
N GLY A 22 6.65 -13.18 6.63
CA GLY A 22 7.63 -13.73 7.56
C GLY A 22 7.18 -13.70 9.03
N PRO A 23 7.88 -14.42 9.93
CA PRO A 23 7.49 -14.57 11.33
C PRO A 23 7.44 -13.25 12.12
N ASP A 24 8.29 -12.28 11.80
CA ASP A 24 8.34 -10.98 12.47
C ASP A 24 6.98 -10.24 12.42
N TRP A 25 6.19 -10.48 11.38
CA TRP A 25 4.87 -9.86 11.23
C TRP A 25 3.84 -10.36 12.23
N ALA A 26 4.04 -11.52 12.85
CA ALA A 26 3.14 -12.03 13.87
C ALA A 26 2.99 -11.07 15.07
N ALA A 27 3.95 -10.16 15.29
CA ALA A 27 3.88 -9.14 16.33
C ALA A 27 2.90 -7.98 16.03
N TRP A 28 2.41 -7.85 14.80
CA TRP A 28 1.55 -6.74 14.35
C TRP A 28 0.22 -7.20 13.76
N GLY A 29 -0.09 -8.49 13.87
CA GLY A 29 -1.37 -9.05 13.46
C GLY A 29 -1.95 -9.92 14.55
N ASP A 30 -3.20 -10.30 14.36
CA ASP A 30 -3.91 -11.19 15.26
C ASP A 30 -3.87 -12.61 14.72
N LYS A 31 -3.49 -13.57 15.57
CA LYS A 31 -3.51 -14.98 15.19
C LYS A 31 -4.96 -15.43 15.00
N SER A 32 -5.25 -16.01 13.85
CA SER A 32 -6.57 -16.59 13.56
C SER A 32 -6.71 -17.97 14.19
N ASP A 33 -7.92 -18.30 14.65
CA ASP A 33 -8.29 -19.66 15.06
C ASP A 33 -8.50 -20.58 13.85
N ALA A 34 -8.66 -20.02 12.65
CA ALA A 34 -8.81 -20.79 11.42
C ALA A 34 -7.48 -21.46 11.04
N SER A 35 -7.57 -22.69 10.53
CA SER A 35 -6.42 -23.37 9.95
C SER A 35 -5.95 -22.65 8.69
N ALA A 36 -4.64 -22.57 8.49
CA ALA A 36 -4.07 -22.09 7.25
C ALA A 36 -4.54 -22.97 6.07
N PRO A 37 -4.75 -22.39 4.88
CA PRO A 37 -5.22 -23.15 3.72
C PRO A 37 -4.17 -24.12 3.15
N ILE A 38 -2.92 -24.01 3.62
CA ILE A 38 -1.76 -24.80 3.20
C ILE A 38 -0.82 -25.03 4.39
N ASP A 39 -0.14 -26.18 4.40
CA ASP A 39 0.84 -26.52 5.46
C ASP A 39 2.26 -26.04 5.13
N ARG A 40 2.59 -25.92 3.84
CA ARG A 40 3.93 -25.56 3.35
C ARG A 40 3.86 -24.64 2.13
N VAL A 41 4.85 -23.77 1.98
CA VAL A 41 5.03 -22.85 0.85
C VAL A 41 6.30 -23.19 0.10
N GLU A 42 6.22 -23.25 -1.23
CA GLU A 42 7.38 -23.39 -2.12
C GLU A 42 7.63 -22.06 -2.83
N GLY A 43 8.83 -21.51 -2.68
CA GLY A 43 9.27 -20.33 -3.42
C GLY A 43 9.94 -20.69 -4.76
N ILE A 44 10.38 -19.66 -5.50
CA ILE A 44 11.10 -19.83 -6.79
C ILE A 44 12.36 -20.69 -6.64
N GLY A 45 12.99 -20.68 -5.46
CA GLY A 45 14.18 -21.49 -5.16
C GLY A 45 13.91 -23.00 -4.99
N GLY A 46 12.65 -23.45 -5.04
CA GLY A 46 12.28 -24.87 -4.89
C GLY A 46 12.38 -25.42 -3.47
N PHE A 47 12.63 -24.56 -2.47
CA PHE A 47 12.64 -24.95 -1.06
C PHE A 47 11.23 -24.88 -0.48
N LEU A 48 10.87 -25.92 0.28
CA LEU A 48 9.62 -25.98 1.02
C LEU A 48 9.82 -25.45 2.44
N LEU A 49 9.03 -24.45 2.80
CA LEU A 49 9.00 -23.81 4.11
C LEU A 49 7.68 -24.08 4.80
N ASP A 50 7.70 -24.25 6.11
CA ASP A 50 6.52 -24.61 6.90
C ASP A 50 5.67 -23.38 7.24
N VAL A 51 4.35 -23.54 7.22
CA VAL A 51 3.40 -22.50 7.62
C VAL A 51 3.10 -22.63 9.12
N LEU A 52 3.43 -21.58 9.87
CA LEU A 52 3.24 -21.51 11.32
C LEU A 52 1.77 -21.24 11.71
N GLY A 53 0.98 -20.74 10.76
CA GLY A 53 -0.46 -20.51 10.90
C GLY A 53 -0.93 -19.28 10.14
N LEU A 54 -2.13 -18.82 10.47
CA LEU A 54 -2.83 -17.76 9.76
C LEU A 54 -3.00 -16.53 10.66
N TRP A 55 -2.66 -15.35 10.16
CA TRP A 55 -2.78 -14.08 10.88
C TRP A 55 -3.62 -13.09 10.07
N THR A 56 -4.45 -12.31 10.76
CA THR A 56 -5.23 -11.23 10.20
C THR A 56 -4.60 -9.88 10.52
N PHE A 57 -4.64 -8.96 9.55
CA PHE A 57 -3.98 -7.67 9.64
C PHE A 57 -4.88 -6.56 9.12
N ASP A 58 -5.14 -5.58 9.97
CA ASP A 58 -5.72 -4.30 9.59
C ASP A 58 -4.59 -3.32 9.27
N LYS A 59 -4.53 -2.84 8.03
CA LYS A 59 -3.50 -1.92 7.55
C LYS A 59 -4.15 -0.62 7.09
N ILE A 60 -3.51 0.51 7.29
CA ILE A 60 -3.96 1.80 6.77
C ILE A 60 -3.05 2.22 5.61
N ASN A 61 -3.66 2.45 4.45
CA ASN A 61 -2.93 2.94 3.27
C ASN A 61 -2.71 4.46 3.34
N VAL A 62 -1.94 5.01 2.39
CA VAL A 62 -1.63 6.45 2.34
C VAL A 62 -2.87 7.34 2.12
N PHE A 63 -3.99 6.76 1.68
CA PHE A 63 -5.27 7.45 1.52
C PHE A 63 -6.20 7.27 2.74
N GLU A 64 -5.66 6.83 3.88
CA GLU A 64 -6.40 6.61 5.13
C GLU A 64 -7.53 5.58 5.00
N GLN A 65 -7.37 4.63 4.07
CA GLN A 65 -8.30 3.52 3.87
C GLN A 65 -7.77 2.27 4.55
N THR A 66 -8.66 1.55 5.20
CA THR A 66 -8.36 0.24 5.79
C THR A 66 -8.25 -0.82 4.69
N VAL A 67 -7.14 -1.54 4.70
CA VAL A 67 -6.86 -2.70 3.86
C VAL A 67 -6.71 -3.90 4.78
N LYS A 68 -7.72 -4.76 4.80
CA LYS A 68 -7.70 -6.01 5.57
C LYS A 68 -7.02 -7.08 4.74
N ALA A 69 -6.09 -7.83 5.32
CA ALA A 69 -5.60 -9.04 4.67
C ALA A 69 -5.30 -10.12 5.69
N THR A 70 -5.48 -11.35 5.26
CA THR A 70 -5.12 -12.54 6.01
C THR A 70 -3.88 -13.16 5.38
N ALA A 71 -2.85 -13.45 6.16
CA ALA A 71 -1.58 -13.97 5.65
C ALA A 71 -1.18 -15.27 6.35
N CYS A 72 -0.64 -16.20 5.58
CA CYS A 72 0.08 -17.34 6.13
C CYS A 72 1.45 -16.87 6.64
N ILE A 73 1.73 -17.10 7.92
CA ILE A 73 3.05 -16.85 8.48
C ILE A 73 3.95 -18.04 8.15
N VAL A 74 5.04 -17.80 7.45
CA VAL A 74 5.92 -18.85 6.91
C VAL A 74 7.27 -18.83 7.63
N GLU A 75 7.70 -19.98 8.14
CA GLU A 75 9.00 -20.14 8.79
C GLU A 75 10.15 -19.94 7.80
N GLY A 76 11.22 -19.27 8.22
CA GLY A 76 12.40 -19.06 7.37
C GLY A 76 12.24 -18.02 6.26
N CYS A 77 11.05 -17.45 6.08
CA CYS A 77 10.86 -16.23 5.29
C CYS A 77 11.43 -15.01 6.01
N THR A 78 11.90 -14.04 5.24
CA THR A 78 12.33 -12.73 5.73
C THR A 78 11.14 -11.88 6.17
N SER A 79 11.40 -10.69 6.72
CA SER A 79 10.42 -9.71 7.22
C SER A 79 9.48 -9.10 6.15
N GLU A 80 9.31 -9.75 5.00
CA GLU A 80 8.46 -9.29 3.90
C GLU A 80 7.00 -9.69 4.11
N PHE A 81 6.10 -8.91 3.50
CA PHE A 81 4.67 -9.21 3.42
C PHE A 81 4.23 -9.14 1.96
N LEU A 82 3.70 -10.23 1.43
CA LEU A 82 3.24 -10.37 0.06
C LEU A 82 1.72 -10.51 0.03
N LEU A 83 1.03 -9.57 -0.60
CA LEU A 83 -0.38 -9.72 -0.99
C LEU A 83 -0.44 -10.59 -2.23
N GLY A 84 -0.91 -11.81 -2.05
CA GLY A 84 -0.97 -12.84 -3.08
C GLY A 84 -2.25 -12.78 -3.91
N VAL A 85 -2.36 -13.73 -4.83
CA VAL A 85 -3.50 -13.91 -5.72
C VAL A 85 -4.81 -14.16 -4.96
N ASP A 86 -4.77 -14.79 -3.79
CA ASP A 86 -5.93 -14.97 -2.92
C ASP A 86 -6.59 -13.62 -2.55
N PHE A 87 -5.82 -12.66 -2.04
CA PHE A 87 -6.27 -11.31 -1.72
C PHE A 87 -6.76 -10.60 -2.98
N LEU A 88 -5.97 -10.65 -4.06
CA LEU A 88 -6.30 -9.98 -5.33
C LEU A 88 -7.60 -10.50 -5.94
N ARG A 89 -7.87 -11.80 -5.80
CA ARG A 89 -9.06 -12.46 -6.34
C ARG A 89 -10.27 -12.27 -5.44
N GLU A 90 -10.11 -12.38 -4.13
CA GLU A 90 -11.17 -12.14 -3.14
C GLU A 90 -11.82 -10.77 -3.35
N HIS A 91 -10.99 -9.74 -3.50
CA HIS A 91 -11.44 -8.36 -3.69
C HIS A 91 -11.69 -8.00 -5.16
N GLN A 92 -11.60 -8.96 -6.11
CA GLN A 92 -11.76 -8.73 -7.56
C GLN A 92 -10.94 -7.52 -8.06
N THR A 93 -9.71 -7.43 -7.58
CA THR A 93 -8.88 -6.24 -7.78
C THR A 93 -8.60 -5.96 -9.25
N THR A 94 -8.52 -4.68 -9.61
CA THR A 94 -7.99 -4.22 -10.90
C THR A 94 -6.67 -3.50 -10.67
N MET A 95 -5.62 -3.96 -11.36
CA MET A 95 -4.29 -3.34 -11.32
C MET A 95 -4.11 -2.41 -12.53
N ASP A 96 -3.93 -1.11 -12.27
CA ASP A 96 -3.73 -0.07 -13.27
C ASP A 96 -2.28 0.44 -13.20
N PHE A 97 -1.41 -0.10 -14.05
CA PHE A 97 -0.01 0.33 -14.16
C PHE A 97 0.17 1.73 -14.75
N ALA A 98 -0.80 2.26 -15.47
CA ALA A 98 -0.72 3.64 -15.96
C ALA A 98 -0.89 4.64 -14.83
N LYS A 99 -1.64 4.26 -13.79
CA LYS A 99 -1.83 5.05 -12.57
C LYS A 99 -1.00 4.57 -11.39
N ASN A 100 -0.32 3.43 -11.50
CA ASN A 100 0.31 2.72 -10.40
C ASN A 100 -0.64 2.49 -9.21
N GLU A 101 -1.84 1.98 -9.48
CA GLU A 101 -2.87 1.74 -8.46
C GLU A 101 -3.48 0.34 -8.58
N VAL A 102 -3.69 -0.32 -7.44
CA VAL A 102 -4.63 -1.45 -7.32
C VAL A 102 -5.95 -0.92 -6.76
N ARG A 103 -7.07 -1.37 -7.32
CA ARG A 103 -8.40 -0.88 -6.97
C ARG A 103 -9.35 -2.04 -6.72
N TYR A 104 -10.18 -1.91 -5.71
CA TYR A 104 -11.31 -2.81 -5.45
C TYR A 104 -12.45 -2.08 -4.76
N GLU A 105 -13.62 -2.70 -4.75
CA GLU A 105 -14.78 -2.19 -4.02
C GLU A 105 -14.99 -2.99 -2.75
N GLU A 106 -15.19 -2.29 -1.64
CA GLU A 106 -15.50 -2.84 -0.32
C GLU A 106 -16.66 -2.03 0.27
N ASP A 107 -17.75 -2.66 0.67
CA ASP A 107 -18.94 -1.99 1.23
C ASP A 107 -19.45 -0.79 0.39
N GLY A 108 -19.43 -0.93 -0.94
CA GLY A 108 -19.83 0.12 -1.88
C GLY A 108 -18.86 1.31 -1.95
N LYS A 109 -17.65 1.19 -1.38
CA LYS A 109 -16.59 2.19 -1.41
C LYS A 109 -15.38 1.67 -2.18
N MET A 110 -14.82 2.53 -3.02
CA MET A 110 -13.61 2.23 -3.76
C MET A 110 -12.37 2.32 -2.85
N VAL A 111 -11.72 1.19 -2.59
CA VAL A 111 -10.38 1.12 -1.98
C VAL A 111 -9.33 1.21 -3.07
N VAL A 112 -8.34 2.07 -2.87
CA VAL A 112 -7.25 2.30 -3.83
C VAL A 112 -5.92 2.18 -3.11
N ILE A 113 -5.12 1.20 -3.51
CA ILE A 113 -3.78 0.97 -3.02
C ILE A 113 -2.80 1.48 -4.08
N PRO A 114 -2.18 2.65 -3.89
CA PRO A 114 -1.13 3.07 -4.80
C PRO A 114 0.12 2.23 -4.57
N PHE A 115 0.86 1.96 -5.62
CA PHE A 115 2.13 1.23 -5.58
C PHE A 115 3.21 1.99 -6.32
N CYS A 116 4.47 1.62 -6.08
CA CYS A 116 5.60 2.10 -6.87
C CYS A 116 6.14 0.92 -7.68
N ALA A 117 5.88 0.90 -8.99
CA ALA A 117 6.54 -0.03 -9.89
C ALA A 117 7.89 0.56 -10.30
N PHE A 118 8.94 -0.27 -10.41
CA PHE A 118 10.28 0.17 -10.79
C PHE A 118 10.24 1.03 -12.07
N VAL A 119 10.56 2.32 -11.94
CA VAL A 119 10.72 3.23 -13.09
C VAL A 119 12.20 3.50 -13.29
N ASN A 120 12.68 3.17 -14.49
CA ASN A 120 14.04 3.41 -14.98
C ASN A 120 14.60 4.78 -14.53
N HIS A 121 15.85 4.80 -14.03
CA HIS A 121 16.55 5.95 -13.43
C HIS A 121 16.76 7.19 -14.33
N GLY A 122 16.08 7.31 -15.48
CA GLY A 122 16.30 8.37 -16.47
C GLY A 122 15.13 9.34 -16.70
N LYS A 123 13.97 9.16 -16.05
CA LYS A 123 12.80 10.04 -16.22
C LYS A 123 12.28 10.53 -14.87
N SER A 124 11.74 11.76 -14.84
CA SER A 124 11.06 12.31 -13.67
C SER A 124 10.03 11.32 -13.13
N LYS A 125 10.12 11.01 -11.83
CA LYS A 125 9.18 10.12 -11.15
C LYS A 125 7.85 10.83 -11.00
N VAL A 126 6.78 10.22 -11.51
CA VAL A 126 5.41 10.73 -11.33
C VAL A 126 4.71 9.78 -10.37
N ALA A 127 4.45 10.24 -9.15
CA ALA A 127 3.61 9.53 -8.20
C ALA A 127 2.14 9.91 -8.43
N PRO A 128 1.19 8.95 -8.45
CA PRO A 128 -0.22 9.29 -8.47
C PRO A 128 -0.59 10.06 -7.19
N VAL A 129 -1.28 11.19 -7.37
CA VAL A 129 -1.84 11.99 -6.26
C VAL A 129 -3.36 11.95 -6.37
N ARG A 130 -4.02 11.66 -5.25
CA ARG A 130 -5.48 11.57 -5.17
C ARG A 130 -6.03 12.56 -4.14
N MET A 131 -7.16 13.18 -4.48
CA MET A 131 -7.93 13.97 -3.51
C MET A 131 -8.62 13.02 -2.53
N THR A 132 -8.24 13.10 -1.26
CA THR A 132 -8.83 12.34 -0.14
C THR A 132 -9.84 13.18 0.64
N HIS A 133 -9.63 14.48 0.73
CA HIS A 133 -10.48 15.41 1.47
C HIS A 133 -10.73 16.72 0.70
N ARG A 134 -11.81 17.42 1.04
CA ARG A 134 -12.13 18.76 0.52
C ARG A 134 -12.37 19.72 1.67
N SER A 135 -11.52 20.73 1.77
CA SER A 135 -11.65 21.84 2.72
C SER A 135 -12.11 23.12 2.02
N ARG A 136 -12.85 23.97 2.74
CA ARG A 136 -13.13 25.34 2.30
C ARG A 136 -12.13 26.28 2.95
N PHE A 137 -11.50 27.12 2.12
CA PHE A 137 -10.56 28.14 2.59
C PHE A 137 -11.21 29.52 2.57
N ALA A 138 -10.75 30.41 3.45
CA ALA A 138 -11.11 31.82 3.40
C ALA A 138 -10.52 32.46 2.13
N ARG A 139 -11.12 33.56 1.68
CA ARG A 139 -10.65 34.27 0.49
C ARG A 139 -9.28 34.89 0.77
N SER A 140 -8.37 34.80 -0.20
CA SER A 140 -7.03 35.44 -0.17
C SER A 140 -6.09 34.98 0.96
N THR A 141 -6.26 33.74 1.44
CA THR A 141 -5.32 33.13 2.40
C THR A 141 -4.41 32.11 1.72
N VAL A 142 -3.13 32.09 2.12
CA VAL A 142 -2.20 31.01 1.79
C VAL A 142 -2.29 29.97 2.90
N THR A 143 -2.60 28.72 2.54
CA THR A 143 -2.68 27.62 3.51
C THR A 143 -1.80 26.47 3.04
N PRO A 144 -0.81 26.03 3.83
CA PRO A 144 -0.05 24.81 3.55
C PRO A 144 -1.01 23.62 3.42
N MET A 145 -0.76 22.77 2.44
CA MET A 145 -1.58 21.60 2.14
C MET A 145 -0.70 20.37 2.19
N GLU A 146 -1.13 19.36 2.92
CA GLU A 146 -0.49 18.05 2.91
C GLU A 146 -1.17 17.16 1.86
N ILE A 147 -0.38 16.44 1.07
CA ILE A 147 -0.90 15.52 0.06
C ILE A 147 -0.39 14.10 0.29
N SER A 148 -1.27 13.12 0.08
CA SER A 148 -0.90 11.71 0.12
C SER A 148 -0.12 11.33 -1.12
N VAL A 149 1.05 10.73 -0.92
CA VAL A 149 1.99 10.35 -1.98
C VAL A 149 2.43 8.90 -1.81
N ALA A 150 2.67 8.23 -2.93
CA ALA A 150 3.22 6.87 -2.98
C ALA A 150 4.75 6.92 -3.19
N GLY A 151 5.45 7.65 -2.32
CA GLY A 151 6.91 7.75 -2.30
C GLY A 151 7.49 7.04 -1.08
N ALA A 152 8.76 6.65 -1.15
CA ALA A 152 9.47 6.17 0.03
C ALA A 152 9.76 7.32 0.99
N ASP A 153 9.82 7.04 2.30
CA ASP A 153 10.23 8.06 3.27
C ASP A 153 11.63 8.59 2.93
N GLY A 154 11.78 9.92 2.94
CA GLY A 154 13.00 10.60 2.50
C GLY A 154 13.05 10.92 1.00
N GLU A 155 12.07 10.48 0.21
CA GLU A 155 12.02 10.79 -1.22
C GLU A 155 11.73 12.28 -1.45
N LYS A 156 12.66 12.97 -2.11
CA LYS A 156 12.53 14.39 -2.45
C LYS A 156 11.95 14.57 -3.84
N GLY A 157 10.95 15.43 -3.96
CA GLY A 157 10.29 15.69 -5.22
C GLY A 157 9.39 16.93 -5.22
N ILE A 158 8.91 17.27 -6.41
CA ILE A 158 7.81 18.22 -6.58
C ILE A 158 6.55 17.38 -6.83
N PHE A 159 5.62 17.43 -5.89
CA PHE A 159 4.40 16.65 -5.95
C PHE A 159 3.25 17.54 -6.43
N VAL A 160 2.70 17.22 -7.61
CA VAL A 160 1.67 18.04 -8.26
C VAL A 160 0.38 17.22 -8.36
N PRO A 161 -0.77 17.72 -7.89
CA PRO A 161 -2.04 17.06 -8.08
C PRO A 161 -2.37 16.89 -9.57
N MET A 162 -2.81 15.70 -9.97
CA MET A 162 -3.11 15.38 -11.37
C MET A 162 -4.29 16.21 -11.95
N LYS A 163 -5.12 16.80 -11.08
CA LYS A 163 -6.21 17.71 -11.46
C LYS A 163 -6.08 19.02 -10.70
N SER A 164 -5.90 20.12 -11.41
CA SER A 164 -6.10 21.46 -10.88
C SER A 164 -7.59 21.81 -10.92
N TYR A 165 -8.09 22.41 -9.85
CA TYR A 165 -9.43 23.03 -9.84
C TYR A 165 -9.23 24.54 -9.97
N ASP A 166 -9.89 25.16 -10.95
CA ASP A 166 -9.73 26.58 -11.34
C ASP A 166 -9.94 27.58 -10.18
N SER A 167 -10.51 27.12 -9.06
CA SER A 167 -10.77 27.91 -7.86
C SER A 167 -9.58 28.05 -6.90
N VAL A 168 -8.47 27.32 -7.09
CA VAL A 168 -7.30 27.35 -6.18
C VAL A 168 -6.00 27.36 -6.96
N LEU A 169 -5.11 28.33 -6.66
CA LEU A 169 -3.74 28.32 -7.14
C LEU A 169 -2.90 27.41 -6.22
N LEU A 170 -2.34 26.34 -6.78
CA LEU A 170 -1.40 25.48 -6.07
C LEU A 170 0.03 25.91 -6.40
N VAL A 171 0.81 26.25 -5.37
CA VAL A 171 2.24 26.49 -5.50
C VAL A 171 2.96 25.26 -4.95
N THR A 172 3.58 24.49 -5.84
CA THR A 172 4.28 23.26 -5.46
C THR A 172 5.76 23.55 -5.27
N THR A 173 6.30 23.25 -4.09
CA THR A 173 7.74 23.32 -3.78
C THR A 173 8.35 21.94 -3.75
N VAL A 174 9.69 21.87 -3.79
CA VAL A 174 10.40 20.63 -3.43
C VAL A 174 10.11 20.32 -1.97
N THR A 175 9.62 19.12 -1.70
CA THR A 175 9.33 18.61 -0.36
C THR A 175 9.86 17.17 -0.24
N GLU A 176 9.92 16.66 0.97
CA GLU A 176 10.40 15.31 1.30
C GLU A 176 9.21 14.48 1.78
N ALA A 177 9.00 13.32 1.17
CA ALA A 177 7.93 12.43 1.58
C ALA A 177 8.21 11.86 2.98
N GLN A 178 7.21 11.90 3.84
CA GLN A 178 7.26 11.37 5.20
C GLN A 178 5.93 10.74 5.57
N ASN A 179 5.94 9.46 5.97
CA ASN A 179 4.75 8.69 6.33
C ASN A 179 3.68 8.68 5.23
N GLY A 180 4.09 8.66 3.96
CA GLY A 180 3.18 8.69 2.81
C GLY A 180 2.50 10.04 2.57
N LYS A 181 3.05 11.12 3.14
CA LYS A 181 2.59 12.51 3.00
C LYS A 181 3.72 13.41 2.51
N ALA A 182 3.38 14.53 1.88
CA ALA A 182 4.33 15.53 1.36
C ALA A 182 3.76 16.95 1.37
#